data_AF-A0A7K2VGT4-F1
#
_entry.id   AF-A0A7K2VGT4-F1
#
_cell.length_a   1.000
_cell.length_b   1.000
_cell.length_c   1.000
_cell.angle_alpha   90.00
_cell.angle_beta   90.00
_cell.angle_gamma   90.00
#
_symmetry.space_group_name_H-M   'P 1'
#
loop_
_entity.id
_entity.type
_entity.pdbx_description
1 polymer ?
#
loop_
_entity_poly.entity_id
_entity_poly.type
_entity_poly.pdbx_seq_one_letter_code
_entity_poly.pdbx_strand_id
1 'polypeptide(L)'
;PVERVLLTAGAAEAFVLLARALRVRRPVVVHPQFTEPEAALRDAGHTVERVLLSERDGFRLDPASVPEDADLVIVGNPTNPTSVLHPAGALTRLARPGRTLVVDEAFMDAVPGEREALAGRTDVPGLVVLRSLTKTWGLAGLRVGYLLAPPETVTALERAQPLWPVSTPALAATRACVAPRALAEAAHAA
;
A
#
# COMPACT_ATOMS: atom_id res chain seq x y z
N PRO A 1 -15.35 -2.44 6.30
CA PRO A 1 -15.68 -2.36 7.75
C PRO A 1 -14.64 -1.47 8.46
N VAL A 2 -15.02 -0.79 9.55
CA VAL A 2 -14.15 0.21 10.21
C VAL A 2 -12.92 -0.44 10.85
N GLU A 3 -13.07 -1.64 11.39
CA GLU A 3 -12.03 -2.47 12.00
C GLU A 3 -10.96 -2.94 11.02
N ARG A 4 -11.15 -2.68 9.71
CA ARG A 4 -10.18 -2.97 8.65
C ARG A 4 -9.39 -1.75 8.21
N VAL A 5 -9.59 -0.60 8.85
CA VAL A 5 -8.98 0.67 8.45
C VAL A 5 -8.04 1.13 9.55
N LEU A 6 -6.81 1.48 9.19
CA LEU A 6 -5.88 2.19 10.07
C LEU A 6 -5.43 3.48 9.41
N LEU A 7 -5.66 4.61 10.07
CA LEU A 7 -5.15 5.92 9.62
C LEU A 7 -3.67 6.04 9.99
N THR A 8 -2.89 6.66 9.12
CA THR A 8 -1.44 6.83 9.29
C THR A 8 -0.99 8.25 8.99
N ALA A 9 0.17 8.64 9.52
CA ALA A 9 0.87 9.90 9.28
C ALA A 9 1.48 9.96 7.86
N GLY A 10 0.61 9.81 6.85
CA GLY A 10 0.97 9.51 5.47
C GLY A 10 1.14 8.01 5.22
N ALA A 11 1.03 7.59 3.96
CA ALA A 11 1.22 6.18 3.57
C ALA A 11 2.63 5.66 3.93
N ALA A 12 3.63 6.55 3.97
CA ALA A 12 4.99 6.27 4.39
C ALA A 12 5.09 5.59 5.77
N GLU A 13 4.30 6.05 6.75
CA GLU A 13 4.29 5.45 8.10
C GLU A 13 3.84 4.00 8.05
N ALA A 14 2.90 3.64 7.16
CA ALA A 14 2.42 2.27 7.03
C ALA A 14 3.56 1.29 6.69
N PHE A 15 4.53 1.67 5.84
CA PHE A 15 5.69 0.83 5.55
C PHE A 15 6.55 0.59 6.80
N VAL A 16 6.74 1.62 7.62
CA VAL A 16 7.49 1.52 8.87
C VAL A 16 6.76 0.61 9.88
N LEU A 17 5.44 0.75 10.00
CA LEU A 17 4.63 -0.10 10.88
C LEU A 17 4.68 -1.55 10.42
N LEU A 18 4.48 -1.81 9.12
CA LEU A 18 4.53 -3.16 8.54
C LEU A 18 5.90 -3.81 8.79
N ALA A 19 6.99 -3.07 8.55
CA ALA A 19 8.35 -3.57 8.74
C ALA A 19 8.67 -3.93 10.20
N ARG A 20 8.14 -3.17 11.17
CA ARG A 20 8.45 -3.35 12.59
C ARG A 20 7.50 -4.29 13.33
N ALA A 21 6.21 -4.30 12.96
CA ALA A 21 5.18 -5.02 13.70
C ALA A 21 4.99 -6.45 13.19
N LEU A 22 5.21 -6.70 11.90
CA LEU A 22 5.02 -8.03 11.32
C LEU A 22 6.26 -8.90 11.54
N ARG A 23 6.02 -10.18 11.85
CA ARG A 23 7.06 -11.19 11.87
C ARG A 23 7.29 -11.71 10.46
N VAL A 24 8.34 -11.23 9.84
CA VAL A 24 8.69 -11.51 8.44
C VAL A 24 10.07 -12.14 8.38
N ARG A 25 10.24 -13.21 7.62
CA ARG A 25 11.52 -13.91 7.46
C ARG A 25 12.12 -13.73 6.07
N ARG A 26 11.27 -13.64 5.05
CA ARG A 26 11.69 -13.51 3.65
C ARG A 26 10.85 -12.45 2.93
N PRO A 27 11.10 -11.16 3.22
CA PRO A 27 10.43 -10.07 2.53
C PRO A 27 10.93 -9.91 1.11
N VAL A 28 9.98 -9.77 0.18
CA VAL A 28 10.23 -9.46 -1.23
C VAL A 28 9.66 -8.09 -1.57
N VAL A 29 10.47 -7.26 -2.23
CA VAL A 29 10.08 -5.96 -2.76
C VAL A 29 10.27 -5.98 -4.29
N VAL A 30 9.22 -5.65 -5.04
CA VAL A 30 9.25 -5.65 -6.52
C VAL A 30 9.79 -4.32 -7.04
N HIS A 31 10.92 -4.31 -7.75
CA HIS A 31 11.57 -3.10 -8.25
C HIS A 31 11.51 -3.00 -9.78
N PRO A 32 11.67 -1.80 -10.37
CA PRO A 32 11.84 -0.52 -9.69
C PRO A 32 10.53 -0.06 -9.03
N GLN A 33 10.62 0.38 -7.77
CA GLN A 33 9.50 0.98 -7.05
C GLN A 33 9.97 2.14 -6.17
N PHE A 34 9.04 2.80 -5.51
CA PHE A 34 9.32 3.80 -4.49
C PHE A 34 10.27 3.24 -3.41
N THR A 35 11.17 4.06 -2.89
CA THR A 35 12.30 3.57 -2.09
C THR A 35 11.96 3.22 -0.65
N GLU A 36 10.91 3.83 -0.10
CA GLU A 36 10.55 3.70 1.33
C GLU A 36 10.22 2.27 1.81
N PRO A 37 9.53 1.40 1.05
CA PRO A 37 9.20 0.07 1.55
C PRO A 37 10.44 -0.78 1.85
N GLU A 38 11.41 -0.78 0.94
CA GLU A 38 12.67 -1.47 1.16
C GLU A 38 13.51 -0.79 2.26
N ALA A 39 13.56 0.54 2.29
CA ALA A 39 14.28 1.27 3.32
C ALA A 39 13.72 0.95 4.73
N ALA A 40 12.40 0.97 4.90
CA ALA A 40 11.74 0.65 6.16
C ALA A 40 12.02 -0.79 6.62
N LEU A 41 11.99 -1.76 5.69
CA LEU A 41 12.32 -3.15 5.99
C LEU A 41 13.78 -3.30 6.44
N ARG A 42 14.72 -2.67 5.73
CA ARG A 42 16.14 -2.71 6.09
C ARG A 42 16.42 -2.04 7.43
N ASP A 43 15.80 -0.89 7.70
CA ASP A 43 15.90 -0.19 8.98
C ASP A 43 15.34 -1.01 10.15
N ALA A 44 14.37 -1.89 9.89
CA ALA A 44 13.86 -2.85 10.87
C ALA A 44 14.71 -4.13 10.99
N GLY A 45 15.82 -4.24 10.27
CA GLY A 45 16.77 -5.35 10.34
C GLY A 45 16.48 -6.52 9.38
N HIS A 46 15.57 -6.36 8.43
CA HIS A 46 15.24 -7.41 7.46
C HIS A 46 16.27 -7.49 6.32
N THR A 47 16.55 -8.71 5.87
CA THR A 47 17.26 -8.94 4.60
C THR A 47 16.23 -8.97 3.47
N VAL A 48 16.18 -7.89 2.69
CA VAL A 48 15.18 -7.71 1.62
C VAL A 48 15.64 -8.38 0.34
N GLU A 49 14.82 -9.29 -0.18
CA GLU A 49 14.97 -9.83 -1.52
C GLU A 49 14.25 -8.95 -2.54
N ARG A 50 14.85 -8.80 -3.72
CA ARG A 50 14.33 -7.95 -4.77
C ARG A 50 13.93 -8.78 -5.98
N VAL A 51 12.71 -8.58 -6.45
CA VAL A 51 12.31 -9.00 -7.80
C VAL A 51 12.52 -7.81 -8.73
N LEU A 52 13.45 -7.92 -9.66
CA LEU A 52 13.79 -6.84 -10.58
C LEU A 52 13.02 -6.99 -11.90
N LEU A 53 12.07 -6.10 -12.13
CA LEU A 53 11.37 -5.98 -13.40
C LEU A 53 12.24 -5.26 -14.42
N SER A 54 12.09 -5.63 -15.69
CA SER A 54 12.91 -5.12 -16.78
C SER A 54 12.11 -4.20 -17.70
N GLU A 55 12.80 -3.25 -18.34
CA GLU A 55 12.21 -2.42 -19.40
C GLU A 55 11.75 -3.27 -20.59
N ARG A 56 12.47 -4.36 -20.90
CA ARG A 56 12.15 -5.29 -22.00
C ARG A 56 10.74 -5.86 -21.86
N ASP A 57 10.30 -6.10 -20.63
CA ASP A 57 8.97 -6.65 -20.32
C ASP A 57 7.96 -5.54 -19.97
N GLY A 58 8.32 -4.27 -20.23
CA GLY A 58 7.51 -3.09 -19.92
C GLY A 58 7.31 -2.88 -18.43
N PHE A 59 8.26 -3.33 -17.60
CA PHE A 59 8.17 -3.35 -16.14
C PHE A 59 6.92 -4.03 -15.60
N ARG A 60 6.38 -5.02 -16.32
CA ARG A 60 5.22 -5.79 -15.86
C ARG A 60 5.67 -6.94 -14.95
N LEU A 61 5.00 -7.07 -13.82
CA LEU A 61 5.22 -8.16 -12.88
C LEU A 61 4.62 -9.46 -13.43
N ASP A 62 5.47 -10.48 -13.55
CA ASP A 62 5.03 -11.87 -13.62
C ASP A 62 4.94 -12.42 -12.18
N PRO A 63 3.76 -12.82 -11.68
CA PRO A 63 3.64 -13.40 -10.34
C PRO A 63 4.53 -14.62 -10.10
N ALA A 64 4.88 -15.37 -11.16
CA ALA A 64 5.76 -16.54 -11.04
C ALA A 64 7.22 -16.17 -10.74
N SER A 65 7.62 -14.90 -10.92
CA SER A 65 8.95 -14.43 -10.55
C SER A 65 9.10 -14.14 -9.06
N VAL A 66 7.99 -14.11 -8.31
CA VAL A 66 8.02 -13.93 -6.85
C VAL A 66 8.20 -15.29 -6.20
N PRO A 67 9.25 -15.48 -5.37
CA PRO A 67 9.49 -16.77 -4.74
C PRO A 67 8.31 -17.28 -3.93
N GLU A 68 8.08 -18.59 -3.95
CA GLU A 68 6.93 -19.22 -3.31
C GLU A 68 6.95 -19.09 -1.78
N ASP A 69 8.11 -19.16 -1.15
CA ASP A 69 8.30 -19.10 0.29
C ASP A 69 8.44 -17.67 0.85
N ALA A 70 8.30 -16.62 0.02
CA ALA A 70 8.24 -15.26 0.55
C ALA A 70 7.01 -15.08 1.45
N ASP A 71 7.18 -14.51 2.64
CA ASP A 71 6.11 -14.31 3.63
C ASP A 71 5.61 -12.85 3.70
N LEU A 72 6.32 -11.93 3.02
CA LEU A 72 5.86 -10.58 2.72
C LEU A 72 6.21 -10.24 1.26
N VAL A 73 5.26 -9.67 0.52
CA VAL A 73 5.50 -9.15 -0.83
C VAL A 73 4.95 -7.73 -0.91
N ILE A 74 5.77 -6.77 -1.36
CA ILE A 74 5.36 -5.37 -1.55
C ILE A 74 5.45 -4.98 -3.02
N VAL A 75 4.33 -4.47 -3.57
CA VAL A 75 4.21 -3.99 -4.95
C VAL A 75 3.46 -2.65 -4.97
N GLY A 76 3.95 -1.65 -5.70
CA GLY A 76 3.19 -0.43 -5.97
C GLY A 76 2.25 -0.59 -7.16
N ASN A 77 1.03 -0.06 -7.09
CA ASN A 77 0.06 -0.13 -8.16
C ASN A 77 -0.86 1.12 -8.20
N PRO A 78 -0.73 2.04 -9.18
CA PRO A 78 0.32 2.12 -10.18
C PRO A 78 1.72 2.20 -9.56
N THR A 79 2.70 1.53 -10.14
CA THR A 79 4.07 1.52 -9.64
C THR A 79 4.75 2.88 -9.88
N ASN A 80 5.22 3.57 -8.85
CA ASN A 80 6.18 4.67 -8.99
C ASN A 80 7.60 4.10 -9.06
N PRO A 81 8.43 4.33 -10.09
CA PRO A 81 8.34 5.42 -11.08
C PRO A 81 7.81 5.04 -12.46
N THR A 82 7.48 3.77 -12.71
CA THR A 82 7.16 3.29 -14.07
C THR A 82 5.74 3.60 -14.53
N SER A 83 4.88 4.03 -13.61
CA SER A 83 3.43 4.22 -13.76
C SER A 83 2.68 2.98 -14.23
N VAL A 84 3.29 1.78 -14.16
CA VAL A 84 2.64 0.54 -14.57
C VAL A 84 1.48 0.25 -13.63
N LEU A 85 0.29 0.11 -14.20
CA LEU A 85 -0.89 -0.42 -13.54
C LEU A 85 -0.97 -1.92 -13.83
N HIS A 86 -0.62 -2.74 -12.85
CA HIS A 86 -0.74 -4.18 -12.90
C HIS A 86 -2.22 -4.60 -12.79
N PRO A 87 -2.64 -5.63 -13.55
CA PRO A 87 -3.97 -6.20 -13.38
C PRO A 87 -4.18 -6.73 -11.96
N ALA A 88 -5.33 -6.46 -11.36
CA ALA A 88 -5.72 -6.93 -10.04
C ALA A 88 -5.56 -8.46 -9.94
N GLY A 89 -6.00 -9.19 -10.98
CA GLY A 89 -5.87 -10.64 -11.06
C GLY A 89 -4.43 -11.14 -11.08
N ALA A 90 -3.46 -10.34 -11.53
CA ALA A 90 -2.04 -10.68 -11.42
C ALA A 90 -1.53 -10.48 -9.99
N LEU A 91 -1.90 -9.37 -9.35
CA LEU A 91 -1.51 -9.09 -7.97
C LEU A 91 -2.13 -10.11 -7.00
N THR A 92 -3.41 -10.46 -7.13
CA THR A 92 -4.05 -11.43 -6.23
C THR A 92 -3.48 -12.84 -6.35
N ARG A 93 -2.83 -13.21 -7.47
CA ARG A 93 -2.10 -14.49 -7.57
C ARG A 93 -0.89 -14.57 -6.64
N LEU A 94 -0.40 -13.45 -6.14
CA LEU A 94 0.68 -13.42 -5.15
C LEU A 94 0.19 -13.80 -3.75
N ALA A 95 -1.12 -13.72 -3.49
CA ALA A 95 -1.71 -13.98 -2.19
C ALA A 95 -1.76 -15.49 -1.90
N ARG A 96 -1.43 -15.86 -0.66
CA ARG A 96 -1.46 -17.24 -0.18
C ARG A 96 -1.58 -17.26 1.35
N PRO A 97 -2.01 -18.37 1.96
CA PRO A 97 -1.98 -18.52 3.42
C PRO A 97 -0.58 -18.25 3.99
N GLY A 98 -0.51 -17.45 5.05
CA GLY A 98 0.75 -17.12 5.73
C GLY A 98 1.62 -16.04 5.06
N ARG A 99 1.20 -15.49 3.92
CA ARG A 99 1.86 -14.34 3.28
C ARG A 99 1.08 -13.07 3.52
N THR A 100 1.78 -11.99 3.82
CA THR A 100 1.23 -10.62 3.72
C THR A 100 1.52 -10.08 2.32
N LEU A 101 0.48 -9.70 1.58
CA LEU A 101 0.59 -9.05 0.28
C LEU A 101 0.27 -7.56 0.46
N VAL A 102 1.28 -6.70 0.35
CA VAL A 102 1.13 -5.25 0.44
C VAL A 102 1.06 -4.67 -0.97
N VAL A 103 -0.02 -3.95 -1.26
CA VAL A 103 -0.22 -3.22 -2.51
C VAL A 103 -0.32 -1.73 -2.21
N ASP A 104 0.67 -0.97 -2.66
CA ASP A 104 0.69 0.48 -2.52
C ASP A 104 -0.10 1.15 -3.63
N GLU A 105 -1.31 1.58 -3.30
CA GLU A 105 -2.25 2.29 -4.16
C GLU A 105 -2.22 3.81 -3.95
N ALA A 106 -1.08 4.38 -3.52
CA ALA A 106 -0.95 5.82 -3.29
C ALA A 106 -1.30 6.72 -4.50
N PHE A 107 -1.30 6.18 -5.72
CA PHE A 107 -1.66 6.89 -6.96
C PHE A 107 -2.94 6.36 -7.62
N MET A 108 -3.68 5.44 -6.98
CA MET A 108 -4.85 4.82 -7.60
C MET A 108 -5.98 5.81 -7.88
N ASP A 109 -6.11 6.88 -7.07
CA ASP A 109 -7.06 7.97 -7.32
C ASP A 109 -6.88 8.65 -8.69
N ALA A 110 -5.68 8.58 -9.29
CA ALA A 110 -5.39 9.14 -10.61
C ALA A 110 -5.70 8.16 -11.76
N VAL A 111 -6.25 6.99 -11.44
CA VAL A 111 -6.66 5.99 -12.43
C VAL A 111 -8.16 6.13 -12.66
N PRO A 112 -8.62 6.38 -13.91
CA PRO A 112 -10.04 6.49 -14.21
C PRO A 112 -10.84 5.27 -13.71
N GLY A 113 -11.84 5.55 -12.86
CA GLY A 113 -12.69 4.53 -12.24
C GLY A 113 -11.96 3.59 -11.27
N GLU A 114 -10.75 3.93 -10.84
CA GLU A 114 -9.88 3.10 -9.99
C GLU A 114 -9.77 1.65 -10.50
N ARG A 115 -9.70 1.48 -11.83
CA ARG A 115 -9.60 0.15 -12.43
C ARG A 115 -8.36 -0.58 -11.87
N GLU A 116 -8.50 -1.87 -11.64
CA GLU A 116 -7.48 -2.73 -11.02
C GLU A 116 -7.18 -2.44 -9.52
N ALA A 117 -7.94 -1.54 -8.88
CA ALA A 117 -7.85 -1.38 -7.42
C ALA A 117 -8.25 -2.66 -6.68
N LEU A 118 -7.54 -2.91 -5.59
CA LEU A 118 -7.81 -3.93 -4.61
C LEU A 118 -8.42 -3.33 -3.33
N ALA A 119 -8.45 -1.99 -3.20
CA ALA A 119 -9.18 -1.32 -2.13
C ALA A 119 -10.65 -1.81 -2.11
N GLY A 120 -11.06 -2.43 -0.99
CA GLY A 120 -12.39 -3.01 -0.81
C GLY A 120 -12.47 -4.53 -1.00
N ARG A 121 -11.43 -5.18 -1.54
CA ARG A 121 -11.33 -6.64 -1.59
C ARG A 121 -11.06 -7.21 -0.20
N THR A 122 -11.91 -8.13 0.24
CA THR A 122 -11.80 -8.80 1.55
C THR A 122 -11.62 -10.30 1.44
N ASP A 123 -11.71 -10.84 0.23
CA ASP A 123 -11.57 -12.24 -0.16
C ASP A 123 -10.12 -12.66 -0.45
N VAL A 124 -9.20 -11.71 -0.54
CA VAL A 124 -7.78 -11.96 -0.85
C VAL A 124 -6.99 -12.18 0.46
N PRO A 125 -6.42 -13.38 0.70
CA PRO A 125 -5.72 -13.67 1.94
C PRO A 125 -4.51 -12.77 2.18
N GLY A 126 -4.38 -12.22 3.38
CA GLY A 126 -3.23 -11.42 3.79
C GLY A 126 -3.04 -10.09 3.03
N LEU A 127 -4.05 -9.64 2.28
CA LEU A 127 -4.00 -8.40 1.53
C LEU A 127 -3.97 -7.18 2.46
N VAL A 128 -2.99 -6.31 2.24
CA VAL A 128 -2.89 -4.97 2.83
C VAL A 128 -2.81 -3.96 1.68
N VAL A 129 -3.75 -3.04 1.62
CA VAL A 129 -3.74 -1.96 0.61
C VAL A 129 -3.38 -0.66 1.29
N LEU A 130 -2.39 0.07 0.78
CA LEU A 130 -2.02 1.40 1.25
C LEU A 130 -2.62 2.45 0.33
N ARG A 131 -3.19 3.51 0.90
CA ARG A 131 -3.75 4.64 0.16
C ARG A 131 -3.23 5.95 0.71
N SER A 132 -3.12 6.93 -0.16
CA SER A 132 -2.74 8.29 0.21
C SER A 132 -3.76 9.29 -0.29
N LEU A 133 -4.28 10.11 0.62
CA LEU A 133 -5.18 11.22 0.27
C LEU A 133 -4.41 12.48 -0.16
N THR A 134 -3.08 12.43 -0.21
CA THR A 134 -2.26 13.64 -0.34
C THR A 134 -1.89 14.00 -1.77
N LYS A 135 -1.91 13.04 -2.69
CA LYS A 135 -1.38 13.21 -4.05
C LYS A 135 -2.33 14.03 -4.91
N THR A 136 -3.55 13.52 -5.07
CA THR A 136 -4.64 14.15 -5.84
C THR A 136 -4.95 15.57 -5.36
N TRP A 137 -4.90 15.79 -4.04
CA TRP A 137 -5.31 17.04 -3.41
C TRP A 137 -4.16 18.02 -3.13
N GLY A 138 -2.92 17.69 -3.46
CA GLY A 138 -1.77 18.55 -3.16
C GLY A 138 -1.50 18.76 -1.66
N LEU A 139 -1.94 17.84 -0.81
CA LEU A 139 -1.89 17.95 0.66
C LEU A 139 -0.69 17.20 1.27
N ALA A 140 0.40 17.03 0.52
CA ALA A 140 1.56 16.25 0.94
C ALA A 140 2.11 16.68 2.30
N GLY A 141 2.08 17.98 2.62
CA GLY A 141 2.55 18.53 3.89
C GLY A 141 1.71 18.17 5.12
N LEU A 142 0.42 17.80 4.95
CA LEU A 142 -0.46 17.44 6.07
C LEU A 142 -0.20 16.03 6.61
N ARG A 143 0.51 15.19 5.85
CA ARG A 143 0.89 13.81 6.23
C ARG A 143 -0.32 12.96 6.61
N VAL A 144 -1.11 12.57 5.61
CA VAL A 144 -2.27 11.70 5.84
C VAL A 144 -2.36 10.55 4.85
N GLY A 145 -2.57 9.36 5.40
CA GLY A 145 -2.73 8.13 4.65
C GLY A 145 -3.57 7.16 5.46
N TYR A 146 -3.84 6.01 4.86
CA TYR A 146 -4.47 4.91 5.55
C TYR A 146 -4.08 3.60 4.89
N LEU A 147 -4.29 2.51 5.63
CA LEU A 147 -4.24 1.17 5.08
C LEU A 147 -5.56 0.44 5.30
N LEU A 148 -5.82 -0.52 4.42
CA LEU A 148 -6.92 -1.47 4.50
C LEU A 148 -6.33 -2.87 4.67
N ALA A 149 -6.71 -3.58 5.73
CA ALA A 149 -6.14 -4.89 6.06
C ALA A 149 -7.12 -5.78 6.84
N PRO A 150 -6.84 -7.08 7.04
CA PRO A 150 -7.57 -7.91 7.98
C PRO A 150 -7.57 -7.30 9.40
N PRO A 151 -8.65 -7.44 10.20
CA PRO A 151 -8.74 -6.81 11.52
C PRO A 151 -7.60 -7.17 12.49
N GLU A 152 -7.10 -8.41 12.42
CA GLU A 152 -5.97 -8.89 13.20
C GLU A 152 -4.66 -8.19 12.83
N THR A 153 -4.47 -7.89 11.54
CA THR A 153 -3.33 -7.11 11.04
C THR A 153 -3.45 -5.66 11.51
N VAL A 154 -4.63 -5.05 11.36
CA VAL A 154 -4.90 -3.68 11.87
C VAL A 154 -4.58 -3.59 13.35
N THR A 155 -5.08 -4.52 14.17
CA THR A 155 -4.84 -4.55 15.62
C THR A 155 -3.35 -4.65 15.95
N ALA A 156 -2.58 -5.44 15.20
CA ALA A 156 -1.14 -5.56 15.40
C ALA A 156 -0.40 -4.26 15.05
N LEU A 157 -0.80 -3.59 13.96
CA LEU A 157 -0.22 -2.32 13.53
C LEU A 157 -0.58 -1.18 14.48
N GLU A 158 -1.84 -1.10 14.95
CA GLU A 158 -2.28 -0.12 15.95
C GLU A 158 -1.47 -0.19 17.23
N ARG A 159 -1.16 -1.40 17.72
CA ARG A 159 -0.31 -1.59 18.92
C ARG A 159 1.12 -1.10 18.73
N ALA A 160 1.63 -1.11 17.50
CA ALA A 160 2.97 -0.66 17.17
C ALA A 160 3.00 0.83 16.76
N GLN A 161 1.84 1.44 16.51
CA GLN A 161 1.75 2.81 16.03
C GLN A 161 2.08 3.80 17.16
N PRO A 162 2.83 4.88 16.87
CA PRO A 162 3.02 5.97 17.83
C PRO A 162 1.68 6.54 18.31
N LEU A 163 1.65 7.00 19.57
CA LEU A 163 0.47 7.68 20.10
C LEU A 163 0.22 8.97 19.34
N TRP A 164 -1.07 9.26 19.07
CA TRP A 164 -1.53 10.43 18.33
C TRP A 164 -0.83 10.65 16.97
N PRO A 165 -0.83 9.63 16.08
CA PRO A 165 -0.03 9.64 14.85
C PRO A 165 -0.57 10.62 13.81
N VAL A 166 -1.90 10.86 13.80
CA VAL A 166 -2.56 11.72 12.82
C VAL A 166 -3.03 13.01 13.48
N SER A 167 -2.58 14.14 12.95
CA SER A 167 -2.89 15.46 13.48
C SER A 167 -4.36 15.86 13.24
N THR A 168 -4.90 16.76 14.06
CA THR A 168 -6.26 17.30 13.86
C THR A 168 -6.48 17.90 12.46
N PRO A 169 -5.56 18.71 11.88
CA PRO A 169 -5.69 19.19 10.51
C PRO A 169 -5.71 18.06 9.47
N ALA A 170 -4.91 17.01 9.65
CA ALA A 170 -4.92 15.83 8.79
C ALA A 170 -6.27 15.10 8.84
N LEU A 171 -6.87 14.93 10.02
CA LEU A 171 -8.20 14.34 10.17
C LEU A 171 -9.30 15.19 9.52
N ALA A 172 -9.24 16.51 9.66
CA ALA A 172 -10.16 17.43 9.01
C ALA A 172 -10.06 17.34 7.48
N ALA A 173 -8.83 17.33 6.95
CA ALA A 173 -8.58 17.15 5.53
C ALA A 173 -9.10 15.80 5.01
N THR A 174 -8.86 14.70 5.74
CA THR A 174 -9.39 13.37 5.38
C THR A 174 -10.90 13.40 5.22
N ARG A 175 -11.62 13.95 6.21
CA ARG A 175 -13.09 14.05 6.15
C ARG A 175 -13.56 14.87 4.95
N ALA A 176 -12.84 15.94 4.60
CA ALA A 176 -13.17 16.75 3.44
C ALA A 176 -12.91 16.01 2.12
N CYS A 177 -11.79 15.30 1.99
CA CYS A 177 -11.39 14.59 0.77
C CYS A 177 -12.30 13.40 0.43
N VAL A 178 -12.95 12.80 1.44
CA VAL A 178 -13.89 11.68 1.25
C VAL A 178 -15.35 12.11 1.20
N ALA A 179 -15.64 13.42 1.24
CA ALA A 179 -17.00 13.91 1.08
C ALA A 179 -17.50 13.67 -0.36
N PRO A 180 -18.81 13.45 -0.59
CA PRO A 180 -19.35 13.12 -1.92
C PRO A 180 -18.93 14.08 -3.03
N ARG A 181 -18.88 15.39 -2.73
CA ARG A 181 -18.42 16.41 -3.68
C ARG A 181 -16.94 16.22 -4.05
N ALA A 182 -16.09 15.98 -3.05
CA ALA A 182 -14.66 15.79 -3.27
C ALA A 182 -14.39 14.51 -4.07
N LEU A 183 -15.12 13.43 -3.78
CA LEU A 183 -15.04 12.19 -4.56
C LEU A 183 -15.46 12.39 -6.03
N ALA A 184 -16.53 13.15 -6.28
CA ALA A 184 -16.95 13.48 -7.64
C ALA A 184 -15.91 14.35 -8.39
N GLU A 185 -15.26 15.28 -7.69
CA GLU A 185 -14.19 16.11 -8.23
C GLU A 185 -12.94 15.28 -8.56
N ALA A 186 -12.50 14.41 -7.64
CA ALA A 186 -11.39 13.49 -7.88
C ALA A 186 -11.67 12.57 -9.08
N ALA A 187 -12.88 12.02 -9.19
CA ALA A 187 -13.27 11.17 -10.31
C ALA A 187 -13.28 11.90 -11.67
N HIS A 188 -13.52 13.21 -11.69
CA HIS A 188 -13.45 14.02 -12.91
C HIS A 188 -12.00 14.42 -13.25
N ALA A 189 -11.13 14.54 -12.23
CA ALA A 189 -9.73 14.90 -12.42
C ALA A 189 -8.84 13.71 -12.86
N ALA A 190 -9.27 12.47 -12.58
CA ALA A 190 -8.60 11.23 -12.96
C ALA A 190 -8.72 10.92 -14.46
#